data_AF-A0A6N9VMB0-F1
#
_entry.id   AF-A0A6N9VMB0-F1
#
_cell.length_a   1.000
_cell.length_b   1.000
_cell.length_c   1.000
_cell.angle_alpha   90.00
_cell.angle_beta   90.00
_cell.angle_gamma   90.00
#
_symmetry.space_group_name_H-M   'P 1'
#
loop_
_entity.id
_entity.type
_entity.pdbx_description
1 polymer ?
#
loop_
_entity_poly.entity_id
_entity_poly.type
_entity_poly.pdbx_seq_one_letter_code
_entity_poly.pdbx_strand_id
1 'polypeptide(L)' 'LAPLERKNGWTVAEEAGHCGPDRIQRLLNRIDWDADGVLGDVREYVVEHLADPEGVLIVDDTGFLKKGARSA' A
#
# COMPACT_ATOMS: atom_id res chain seq x y z
N LEU A 1 -5.46 8.60 -6.79
CA LEU A 1 -5.91 8.46 -5.39
C LEU A 1 -6.04 9.87 -4.81
N ALA A 2 -7.27 10.32 -4.53
CA ALA A 2 -7.57 11.63 -3.94
C ALA A 2 -6.76 11.86 -2.65
N PRO A 3 -6.58 13.11 -2.16
CA PRO A 3 -5.72 13.39 -1.02
C PRO A 3 -6.43 12.97 0.27
N LEU A 4 -6.46 11.66 0.52
CA LEU A 4 -6.84 11.13 1.83
C LEU A 4 -5.75 11.55 2.81
N GLU A 5 -6.11 12.46 3.71
CA GLU A 5 -5.24 13.03 4.74
C GLU A 5 -4.63 11.92 5.64
N ARG A 6 -5.33 10.79 5.79
CA ARG A 6 -4.84 9.61 6.52
C ARG A 6 -5.19 8.29 5.82
N LYS A 7 -4.19 7.61 5.27
CA LYS A 7 -4.33 6.31 4.61
C LYS A 7 -4.26 5.16 5.62
N ASN A 8 -5.37 4.92 6.32
CA ASN A 8 -5.53 3.74 7.18
C ASN A 8 -6.66 2.83 6.64
N GLY A 9 -6.73 1.59 7.12
CA GLY A 9 -7.68 0.59 6.60
C GLY A 9 -9.16 0.99 6.66
N TRP A 10 -9.57 1.89 7.55
CA TRP A 10 -10.92 2.46 7.54
C TRP A 10 -11.13 3.44 6.40
N THR A 11 -10.25 4.44 6.28
CA THR A 11 -10.38 5.48 5.26
C THR A 11 -10.25 4.90 3.84
N VAL A 12 -9.41 3.87 3.66
CA VAL A 12 -9.33 3.14 2.39
C VAL A 12 -10.60 2.33 2.13
N ALA A 13 -11.22 1.74 3.15
CA ALA A 13 -12.47 0.99 3.00
C ALA A 13 -13.65 1.92 2.67
N GLU A 14 -13.72 3.09 3.31
CA GLU A 14 -14.73 4.12 3.01
C GLU A 14 -14.64 4.59 1.56
N GLU A 15 -13.43 4.94 1.09
CA GLU A 15 -13.19 5.32 -0.30
C GLU A 15 -13.56 4.20 -1.29
N ALA A 16 -13.31 2.94 -0.91
CA ALA A 16 -13.71 1.76 -1.70
C ALA A 16 -15.21 1.42 -1.60
N GLY A 17 -16.03 2.22 -0.91
CA GLY A 17 -17.47 2.00 -0.74
C GLY A 17 -17.82 0.81 0.15
N HIS A 18 -16.88 0.37 1.01
CA HIS A 18 -17.12 -0.70 1.97
C HIS A 18 -17.75 -0.18 3.26
N CYS A 19 -18.63 -0.98 3.85
CA CYS A 19 -19.30 -0.64 5.12
C CYS A 19 -18.37 -0.65 6.35
N GLY A 20 -17.12 -1.09 6.19
CA GLY A 20 -16.15 -1.20 7.27
C GLY A 20 -14.81 -1.76 6.78
N PRO A 21 -13.78 -1.76 7.64
CA PRO A 21 -12.40 -2.06 7.27
C PRO A 21 -12.15 -3.54 7.01
N ASP A 22 -13.08 -4.43 7.37
CA ASP A 22 -12.84 -5.88 7.45
C ASP A 22 -12.35 -6.49 6.15
N ARG A 23 -12.86 -6.03 5.00
CA ARG A 23 -12.40 -6.52 3.69
C ARG A 23 -10.95 -6.15 3.43
N ILE A 24 -10.58 -4.90 3.68
CA ILE A 24 -9.21 -4.40 3.53
C ILE A 24 -8.28 -5.08 4.54
N GLN A 25 -8.70 -5.23 5.80
CA GLN A 25 -7.89 -5.88 6.82
C GLN A 25 -7.70 -7.38 6.56
N ARG A 26 -8.71 -8.08 6.03
CA ARG A 26 -8.58 -9.50 5.64
C ARG A 26 -7.62 -9.66 4.48
N LEU A 27 -7.74 -8.81 3.47
CA LEU A 27 -6.81 -8.76 2.35
C LEU A 27 -5.37 -8.67 2.88
N LEU A 28 -5.08 -7.74 3.77
CA LEU A 28 -3.71 -7.52 4.27
C LEU A 28 -3.22 -8.59 5.26
N ASN A 29 -4.07 -9.09 6.16
CA ASN A 29 -3.62 -9.88 7.32
C ASN A 29 -4.02 -11.36 7.29
N ARG A 30 -4.86 -11.79 6.34
CA ARG A 30 -5.42 -13.15 6.34
C ARG A 30 -5.34 -13.88 5.01
N ILE A 31 -5.04 -13.19 3.92
CA ILE A 31 -4.83 -13.83 2.61
C ILE A 31 -3.37 -14.28 2.54
N ASP A 32 -3.14 -15.42 1.90
CA ASP A 32 -1.80 -15.88 1.56
C ASP A 32 -1.32 -15.11 0.33
N TRP A 33 -0.31 -14.27 0.51
CA TRP A 33 0.24 -13.45 -0.56
C TRP A 33 1.45 -14.17 -1.16
N ASP A 34 1.45 -14.32 -2.48
CA ASP A 34 2.71 -14.48 -3.19
C ASP A 34 3.44 -13.14 -3.14
N ALA A 35 4.36 -13.01 -2.19
CA ALA A 35 5.10 -11.77 -1.96
C ALA A 35 5.89 -11.34 -3.20
N ASP A 36 6.48 -12.28 -3.92
CA ASP A 36 7.25 -12.00 -5.13
C ASP A 36 6.33 -11.61 -6.28
N GLY A 37 5.20 -12.31 -6.43
CA GLY A 37 4.17 -11.97 -7.43
C GLY A 37 3.62 -10.55 -7.24
N VAL A 38 3.27 -10.20 -6.00
CA VAL A 38 2.70 -8.89 -5.69
C VAL A 38 3.73 -7.77 -5.79
N LEU A 39 4.99 -8.03 -5.44
CA LEU A 39 6.06 -7.09 -5.71
C LEU A 39 6.23 -6.86 -7.23
N GLY A 40 6.11 -7.92 -8.03
CA GLY A 40 6.09 -7.85 -9.49
C GLY A 40 4.99 -6.94 -10.02
N ASP A 41 3.75 -7.19 -9.60
CA ASP A 41 2.57 -6.42 -10.02
C ASP A 41 2.71 -4.93 -9.65
N VAL A 42 3.14 -4.64 -8.41
CA VAL A 42 3.35 -3.25 -7.95
C VAL A 42 4.45 -2.57 -8.75
N ARG A 43 5.55 -3.28 -9.05
CA ARG A 43 6.65 -2.75 -9.86
C ARG A 43 6.19 -2.43 -11.27
N GLU A 44 5.45 -3.32 -11.92
CA GLU A 44 4.91 -3.10 -13.27
C GLU A 44 4.04 -1.85 -13.30
N TYR A 45 3.11 -1.72 -12.35
CA TYR A 45 2.24 -0.55 -12.22
C TYR A 45 3.05 0.76 -12.07
N VAL A 46 4.05 0.75 -11.19
CA VAL A 46 4.93 1.92 -10.96
C VAL A 46 5.69 2.28 -12.23
N VAL A 47 6.26 1.28 -12.92
CA VAL A 47 6.98 1.53 -14.17
C VAL A 47 6.04 2.09 -15.24
N GLU A 48 4.87 1.51 -15.42
CA GLU A 48 3.90 1.96 -16.43
C GLU A 48 3.47 3.42 -16.22
N HIS A 49 3.28 3.83 -14.96
CA HIS A 49 2.67 5.13 -14.65
C HIS A 49 3.66 6.21 -14.25
N LEU A 50 4.84 5.84 -13.74
CA LEU A 50 5.80 6.77 -13.13
C LEU A 50 7.22 6.64 -13.70
N ALA A 51 7.49 5.69 -14.60
CA ALA A 51 8.81 5.63 -15.23
C ALA A 51 9.04 6.80 -16.17
N ASP A 52 10.28 7.28 -16.16
CA ASP A 52 10.80 8.24 -17.10
C ASP A 52 12.09 7.65 -17.70
N PRO A 53 12.29 7.68 -19.02
CA PRO A 53 13.53 7.19 -19.65
C PRO A 53 14.82 7.84 -19.12
N GLU A 54 14.74 9.07 -18.61
CA GLU A 54 15.84 9.80 -17.98
C GLU A 54 15.79 9.75 -16.43
N GLY A 55 14.76 9.11 -15.87
CA GLY A 55 14.55 8.96 -14.45
C GLY A 55 15.17 7.70 -13.86
N VAL A 56 15.48 7.74 -12.55
CA VAL A 56 15.92 6.57 -11.78
C VAL A 56 14.93 6.33 -10.66
N LEU A 57 14.33 5.14 -10.62
CA LEU A 57 13.47 4.72 -9.51
C LEU A 57 14.33 4.32 -8.31
N ILE A 58 14.21 5.07 -7.22
CA ILE A 58 14.83 4.74 -5.94
C ILE A 58 13.73 4.24 -5.01
N VAL A 59 13.81 2.96 -4.64
CA VAL A 59 12.99 2.37 -3.58
C VAL A 59 13.77 2.49 -2.28
N ASP A 60 13.27 3.28 -1.34
CA ASP A 60 13.85 3.42 -0.01
C ASP A 60 12.95 2.75 1.02
N ASP A 61 13.52 1.92 1.88
CA ASP A 61 12.84 1.26 3.02
C ASP A 61 12.78 2.19 4.23
N THR A 62 12.83 3.51 4.01
CA THR A 62 12.79 4.49 5.08
C THR A 62 11.36 4.65 5.59
N GLY A 63 10.81 3.57 6.12
CA GLY A 63 9.69 3.57 7.04
C GLY A 63 10.22 3.84 8.45
N PHE A 64 9.48 4.64 9.23
CA PHE A 64 9.79 4.80 10.64
C PHE A 64 9.78 3.43 11.32
N LEU A 65 10.93 3.04 11.88
CA LEU A 65 11.02 1.82 12.66
C LEU A 65 9.99 1.91 13.79
N LYS A 66 9.02 1.00 13.79
CA LYS A 66 7.90 1.03 14.75
C LYS A 66 8.45 0.90 16.17
N LYS A 67 8.62 2.02 16.85
CA LYS A 67 9.02 2.09 18.27
C LYS A 67 7.77 2.07 19.14
N GLY A 68 7.20 0.89 19.35
CA GLY A 68 6.13 0.68 20.34
C GLY A 68 5.12 -0.41 20.00
N ALA A 69 4.41 -0.90 21.01
CA ALA A 69 3.31 -1.87 20.87
C ALA A 69 1.98 -1.23 20.41
N ARG A 70 1.95 0.08 20.17
CA ARG A 70 0.79 0.82 19.66
C ARG A 70 1.18 1.56 18.39
N SER A 71 0.23 1.70 17.48
CA SER A 71 0.38 2.46 16.22
C SER A 71 0.44 3.96 16.49
N ALA A 72 1.31 4.66 15.74
CA ALA A 72 1.38 6.12 15.68
C ALA A 72 0.13 6.72 15.01
#